data_AF-A0A1G4AC65-F1
#
_entry.id   AF-A0A1G4AC65-F1
#
_cell.length_a   1.000
_cell.length_b   1.000
_cell.length_c   1.000
_cell.angle_alpha   90.00
_cell.angle_beta   90.00
_cell.angle_gamma   90.00
#
_symmetry.space_group_name_H-M   'P 1'
#
loop_
_entity.id
_entity.type
_entity.pdbx_description
1 polymer ?
#
loop_
_entity_poly.entity_id
_entity_poly.type
_entity_poly.pdbx_seq_one_letter_code
_entity_poly.pdbx_strand_id
1 'polypeptide(L)'
;MWDHSPLAADFAVDAAGAAFPHLAAEQVTPGFLAGGEPIGLLVISHVLNELTAAELLAVRGLTARAAAILWVEPGTNEASRALIEVREQLRERFHIVAPCTHQQNCGLLAPKNARHWCHHFADPPPAIFGDYTWVKFGRRARIDLRSLPYSFLALAREASPSAEAGQARVIGRPRAYKGFARVLSCDGAGVDELMVQKRDAPELFKDLRDPTGALLYRWRREGDRILDGEKATR
;
A
#
# COMPACT_ATOMS: atom_id res chain seq x y z
N MET A 1 21.41 2.72 3.81
CA MET A 1 20.64 1.48 3.96
C MET A 1 20.87 0.88 5.33
N TRP A 2 19.89 0.18 5.89
CA TRP A 2 19.98 -0.44 7.20
C TRP A 2 19.22 -1.76 7.20
N ASP A 3 19.79 -2.77 7.85
CA ASP A 3 19.20 -4.09 8.10
C ASP A 3 19.85 -4.66 9.39
N HIS A 4 19.19 -5.57 10.10
CA HIS A 4 19.80 -6.28 11.22
C HIS A 4 20.95 -7.19 10.78
N SER A 5 20.93 -7.64 9.53
CA SER A 5 21.96 -8.45 8.89
C SER A 5 23.00 -7.56 8.18
N PRO A 6 24.27 -7.54 8.64
CA PRO A 6 25.33 -6.83 7.95
C PRO A 6 25.50 -7.29 6.50
N LEU A 7 25.33 -8.61 6.25
CA LEU A 7 25.41 -9.18 4.91
C LEU A 7 24.29 -8.66 3.99
N ALA A 8 23.08 -8.47 4.52
CA ALA A 8 21.99 -7.89 3.73
C ALA A 8 22.26 -6.41 3.42
N ALA A 9 22.82 -5.68 4.38
CA ALA A 9 23.20 -4.28 4.20
C ALA A 9 24.33 -4.11 3.16
N ASP A 10 25.37 -4.96 3.22
CA ASP A 10 26.47 -5.01 2.24
C ASP A 10 25.92 -5.27 0.84
N PHE A 11 25.14 -6.36 0.69
CA PHE A 11 24.53 -6.73 -0.58
C PHE A 11 23.66 -5.61 -1.16
N ALA A 12 22.86 -4.94 -0.32
CA ALA A 12 21.98 -3.87 -0.76
C ALA A 12 22.79 -2.66 -1.27
N VAL A 13 23.87 -2.27 -0.59
CA VAL A 13 24.79 -1.20 -1.03
C VAL A 13 25.43 -1.54 -2.37
N ASP A 14 25.97 -2.75 -2.52
CA ASP A 14 26.60 -3.17 -3.76
C ASP A 14 25.61 -3.21 -4.93
N ALA A 15 24.43 -3.78 -4.70
CA ALA A 15 23.37 -3.85 -5.70
C ALA A 15 22.89 -2.45 -6.13
N ALA A 16 22.72 -1.53 -5.17
CA ALA A 16 22.34 -0.16 -5.46
C ALA A 16 23.44 0.59 -6.23
N GLY A 17 24.71 0.42 -5.85
CA GLY A 17 25.84 1.03 -6.56
C GLY A 17 25.96 0.54 -8.00
N ALA A 18 25.71 -0.75 -8.25
CA ALA A 18 25.69 -1.32 -9.59
C ALA A 18 24.51 -0.83 -10.44
N ALA A 19 23.31 -0.73 -9.86
CA ALA A 19 22.10 -0.32 -10.56
C ALA A 19 22.01 1.20 -10.77
N PHE A 20 22.57 1.98 -9.85
CA PHE A 20 22.47 3.45 -9.79
C PHE A 20 23.86 4.07 -9.56
N PRO A 21 24.77 4.02 -10.54
CA PRO A 21 26.18 4.41 -10.35
C PRO A 21 26.40 5.90 -10.02
N HIS A 22 25.38 6.73 -10.21
CA HIS A 22 25.42 8.17 -9.88
C HIS A 22 24.78 8.49 -8.52
N LEU A 23 24.24 7.50 -7.81
CA LEU A 23 23.66 7.64 -6.49
C LEU A 23 24.65 7.14 -5.44
N ALA A 24 24.96 7.97 -4.45
CA ALA A 24 25.72 7.53 -3.29
C ALA A 24 24.89 6.50 -2.50
N ALA A 25 25.38 5.27 -2.40
CA ALA A 25 24.79 4.21 -1.61
C ALA A 25 25.73 3.87 -0.45
N GLU A 26 25.24 3.99 0.77
CA GLU A 26 26.00 3.71 1.98
C GLU A 26 25.13 3.06 3.05
N GLN A 27 25.77 2.37 3.99
CA GLN A 27 25.09 1.89 5.19
C GLN A 27 24.90 3.02 6.18
N VAL A 28 23.75 3.01 6.86
CA VAL A 28 23.45 4.00 7.88
C VAL A 28 24.27 3.69 9.13
N THR A 29 24.89 4.72 9.72
CA THR A 29 25.65 4.58 10.96
C THR A 29 24.74 4.62 12.20
N PRO A 30 25.14 3.98 13.32
CA PRO A 30 24.42 4.12 14.59
C PRO A 30 24.26 5.59 15.02
N GLY A 31 25.26 6.44 14.75
CA GLY A 31 25.21 7.87 15.03
C GLY A 31 24.12 8.60 14.24
N PHE A 32 23.91 8.24 12.96
CA PHE A 32 22.81 8.79 12.17
C PHE A 32 21.44 8.34 12.67
N LEU A 33 21.30 7.06 13.03
CA LEU A 33 20.05 6.52 13.60
C LEU A 33 19.67 7.23 14.90
N ALA A 34 20.64 7.46 15.78
CA ALA A 34 20.45 8.17 17.05
C ALA A 34 20.45 9.71 16.92
N GLY A 35 20.77 10.24 15.74
CA GLY A 35 21.01 11.67 15.53
C GLY A 35 19.74 12.52 15.37
N GLY A 36 19.95 13.76 14.93
CA GLY A 36 18.90 14.74 14.63
C GLY A 36 18.78 15.11 13.15
N GLU A 37 19.61 14.52 12.29
CA GLU A 37 19.74 14.96 10.89
C GLU A 37 18.43 14.73 10.09
N PRO A 38 17.97 15.72 9.30
CA PRO A 38 16.76 15.58 8.49
C PRO A 38 16.86 14.42 7.50
N ILE A 39 15.74 13.72 7.28
CA ILE A 39 15.64 12.67 6.27
C ILE A 39 14.72 13.19 5.16
N GLY A 40 15.17 13.18 3.90
CA GLY A 40 14.34 13.58 2.76
C GLY A 40 13.16 12.61 2.57
N LEU A 41 13.47 11.37 2.18
CA LEU A 41 12.51 10.28 2.04
C LEU A 41 12.95 9.10 2.90
N LEU A 42 12.08 8.69 3.82
CA LEU A 42 12.26 7.47 4.61
C LEU A 42 11.48 6.33 3.96
N VAL A 43 12.20 5.32 3.46
CA VAL A 43 11.60 4.10 2.92
C VAL A 43 11.70 2.99 3.97
N ILE A 44 10.56 2.41 4.33
CA ILE A 44 10.44 1.32 5.29
C ILE A 44 9.70 0.18 4.59
N SER A 45 10.23 -1.04 4.65
CA SER A 45 9.75 -2.13 3.82
C SER A 45 9.82 -3.46 4.56
N HIS A 46 8.66 -4.09 4.80
CA HIS A 46 8.52 -5.45 5.33
C HIS A 46 9.20 -5.66 6.69
N VAL A 47 8.95 -4.75 7.64
CA VAL A 47 9.57 -4.83 8.98
C VAL A 47 8.56 -4.89 10.11
N LEU A 48 7.29 -4.49 9.91
CA LEU A 48 6.34 -4.42 11.03
C LEU A 48 6.11 -5.75 11.73
N ASN A 49 6.25 -6.87 11.03
CA ASN A 49 6.14 -8.22 11.58
C ASN A 49 7.44 -8.73 12.24
N GLU A 50 8.53 -7.99 12.14
CA GLU A 50 9.87 -8.37 12.62
C GLU A 50 10.34 -7.49 13.79
N LEU A 51 9.82 -6.27 13.90
CA LEU A 51 10.20 -5.32 14.93
C LEU A 51 9.53 -5.61 16.28
N THR A 52 10.31 -5.55 17.34
CA THR A 52 9.82 -5.41 18.72
C THR A 52 9.23 -4.02 18.96
N ALA A 53 8.48 -3.87 20.05
CA ALA A 53 7.94 -2.56 20.44
C ALA A 53 9.03 -1.48 20.64
N ALA A 54 10.22 -1.86 21.10
CA ALA A 54 11.33 -0.95 21.29
C ALA A 54 11.92 -0.49 19.94
N GLU A 55 12.07 -1.41 18.99
CA GLU A 55 12.58 -1.07 17.65
C GLU A 55 11.56 -0.25 16.85
N LEU A 56 10.26 -0.55 17.00
CA LEU A 56 9.21 0.28 16.42
C LEU A 56 9.26 1.71 16.96
N LEU A 57 9.57 1.90 18.25
CA LEU A 57 9.78 3.23 18.83
C LEU A 57 10.98 3.95 18.20
N ALA A 58 12.08 3.24 17.91
CA ALA A 58 13.22 3.80 17.21
C ALA A 58 12.85 4.23 15.77
N VAL A 59 12.08 3.42 15.05
CA VAL A 59 11.53 3.79 13.74
C VAL A 59 10.67 5.05 13.82
N ARG A 60 9.87 5.22 14.88
CA ARG A 60 9.11 6.48 15.13
C ARG A 60 10.01 7.70 15.32
N GLY A 61 11.23 7.52 15.84
CA GLY A 61 12.24 8.56 15.88
C GLY A 61 12.65 9.01 14.48
N LEU A 62 12.87 8.06 13.56
CA LEU A 62 13.21 8.34 12.17
C LEU A 62 12.06 9.04 11.43
N THR A 63 10.82 8.55 11.59
CA THR A 63 9.65 9.20 10.96
C THR A 63 9.50 10.65 11.42
N ALA A 64 9.85 10.95 12.68
CA ALA A 64 9.78 12.31 13.20
C ALA A 64 10.73 13.30 12.52
N ARG A 65 11.81 12.84 11.85
CA ARG A 65 12.78 13.68 11.11
C ARG A 65 12.61 13.61 9.59
N ALA A 66 11.73 12.73 9.10
CA ALA A 66 11.48 12.54 7.67
C ALA A 66 10.60 13.66 7.10
N ALA A 67 10.90 14.13 5.88
CA ALA A 67 10.04 15.03 5.11
C ALA A 67 8.94 14.26 4.35
N ALA A 68 9.25 13.05 3.88
CA ALA A 68 8.31 12.10 3.31
C ALA A 68 8.60 10.67 3.79
N ILE A 69 7.56 9.83 3.80
CA ILE A 69 7.64 8.42 4.20
C ILE A 69 6.95 7.56 3.15
N LEU A 70 7.62 6.50 2.72
CA LEU A 70 7.02 5.38 2.02
C LEU A 70 7.18 4.14 2.88
N TRP A 71 6.08 3.57 3.34
CA TRP A 71 6.07 2.37 4.15
C TRP A 71 5.31 1.27 3.40
N VAL A 72 5.97 0.15 3.12
CA VAL A 72 5.40 -1.01 2.42
C VAL A 72 5.47 -2.23 3.32
N GLU A 73 4.40 -3.01 3.36
CA GLU A 73 4.26 -4.20 4.20
C GLU A 73 3.54 -5.30 3.41
N PRO A 74 3.65 -6.58 3.84
CA PRO A 74 2.88 -7.64 3.20
C PRO A 74 1.37 -7.37 3.32
N GLY A 75 0.60 -7.82 2.34
CA GLY A 75 -0.85 -7.61 2.28
C GLY A 75 -1.65 -8.53 3.20
N THR A 76 -1.14 -8.83 4.40
CA THR A 76 -1.82 -9.61 5.43
C THR A 76 -2.75 -8.72 6.28
N ASN A 77 -3.68 -9.34 7.01
CA ASN A 77 -4.59 -8.59 7.88
C ASN A 77 -3.82 -7.87 8.99
N GLU A 78 -2.91 -8.60 9.63
CA GLU A 78 -2.15 -8.16 10.79
C GLU A 78 -1.24 -6.98 10.43
N ALA A 79 -0.45 -7.10 9.36
CA ALA A 79 0.47 -6.05 8.93
C ALA A 79 -0.28 -4.79 8.45
N SER A 80 -1.39 -4.98 7.72
CA SER A 80 -2.26 -3.87 7.30
C SER A 80 -2.85 -3.12 8.49
N ARG A 81 -3.28 -3.83 9.54
CA ARG A 81 -3.82 -3.23 10.77
C ARG A 81 -2.77 -2.44 11.53
N ALA A 82 -1.58 -3.01 11.72
CA ALA A 82 -0.45 -2.31 12.32
C ALA A 82 -0.07 -1.04 11.51
N LEU A 83 -0.07 -1.13 10.18
CA LEU A 83 0.21 0.02 9.32
C LEU A 83 -0.88 1.10 9.40
N ILE A 84 -2.15 0.73 9.60
CA ILE A 84 -3.23 1.70 9.86
C ILE A 84 -3.02 2.41 11.20
N GLU A 85 -2.57 1.71 12.25
CA GLU A 85 -2.25 2.37 13.52
C GLU A 85 -1.12 3.39 13.36
N VAL A 86 -0.08 3.04 12.60
CA VAL A 86 0.99 3.98 12.23
C VAL A 86 0.43 5.18 11.45
N ARG A 87 -0.45 4.95 10.47
CA ARG A 87 -1.14 6.02 9.72
C ARG A 87 -1.87 6.98 10.66
N GLU A 88 -2.67 6.46 11.59
CA GLU A 88 -3.44 7.31 12.51
C GLU A 88 -2.54 8.13 13.44
N GLN A 89 -1.43 7.56 13.90
CA GLN A 89 -0.46 8.29 14.74
C GLN A 89 0.26 9.40 13.99
N LEU A 90 0.49 9.23 12.68
CA LEU A 90 1.26 10.18 11.88
C LEU A 90 0.39 11.25 11.18
N ARG A 91 -0.94 11.05 11.09
CA ARG A 91 -1.86 11.95 10.36
C ARG A 91 -1.88 13.40 10.85
N GLU A 92 -1.49 13.65 12.10
CA GLU A 92 -1.45 15.01 12.66
C GLU A 92 -0.21 15.80 12.21
N ARG A 93 0.82 15.10 11.72
CA ARG A 93 2.11 15.68 11.35
C ARG A 93 2.42 15.56 9.86
N PHE A 94 1.64 14.76 9.14
CA PHE A 94 1.84 14.46 7.74
C PHE A 94 0.51 14.47 6.98
N HIS A 95 0.56 14.91 5.74
CA HIS A 95 -0.48 14.68 4.77
C HIS A 95 -0.38 13.26 4.22
N ILE A 96 -1.52 12.58 4.15
CA ILE A 96 -1.63 11.26 3.54
C ILE A 96 -1.66 11.44 2.02
N VAL A 97 -0.61 10.95 1.36
CA VAL A 97 -0.50 10.96 -0.10
C VAL A 97 -1.24 9.77 -0.69
N ALA A 98 -1.03 8.56 -0.13
CA ALA A 98 -1.65 7.31 -0.57
C ALA A 98 -1.59 6.27 0.56
N PRO A 99 -2.37 5.17 0.53
CA PRO A 99 -3.39 4.80 -0.45
C PRO A 99 -4.71 5.57 -0.28
N CYS A 100 -5.00 6.07 0.93
CA CYS A 100 -6.22 6.83 1.18
C CYS A 100 -6.28 8.07 0.29
N THR A 101 -7.47 8.33 -0.25
CA THR A 101 -7.81 9.55 -1.01
C THR A 101 -8.35 10.65 -0.10
N HIS A 102 -8.22 10.50 1.20
CA HIS A 102 -8.77 11.37 2.23
C HIS A 102 -7.83 11.48 3.44
N GLN A 103 -8.02 12.53 4.25
CA GLN A 103 -7.26 12.79 5.48
C GLN A 103 -8.01 12.37 6.77
N GLN A 104 -9.25 11.87 6.63
CA GLN A 104 -10.06 11.39 7.76
C GLN A 104 -9.48 10.11 8.40
N ASN A 105 -9.97 9.76 9.59
CA ASN A 105 -9.71 8.46 10.22
C ASN A 105 -9.97 7.30 9.25
N CYS A 106 -9.16 6.25 9.33
CA CYS A 106 -9.32 5.12 8.43
C CYS A 106 -10.65 4.39 8.66
N GLY A 107 -11.51 4.30 7.63
CA GLY A 107 -12.80 3.61 7.72
C GLY A 107 -12.72 2.11 8.01
N LEU A 108 -11.55 1.48 7.83
CA LEU A 108 -11.33 0.08 8.22
C LEU A 108 -11.30 -0.13 9.74
N LEU A 109 -11.07 0.92 10.54
CA LEU A 109 -11.13 0.86 12.00
C LEU A 109 -12.57 0.76 12.52
N ALA A 110 -13.58 1.03 11.69
CA ALA A 110 -14.97 0.84 12.08
C ALA A 110 -15.25 -0.65 12.38
N PRO A 111 -16.03 -0.98 13.44
CA PRO A 111 -16.32 -2.37 13.81
C PRO A 111 -16.88 -3.23 12.68
N LYS A 112 -17.75 -2.64 11.83
CA LYS A 112 -18.32 -3.32 10.65
C LYS A 112 -17.26 -3.85 9.67
N ASN A 113 -16.06 -3.25 9.69
CA ASN A 113 -14.97 -3.53 8.78
C ASN A 113 -13.86 -4.39 9.42
N ALA A 114 -14.06 -4.96 10.61
CA ALA A 114 -13.05 -5.77 11.31
C ALA A 114 -12.47 -6.92 10.46
N ARG A 115 -13.31 -7.57 9.63
CA ARG A 115 -12.90 -8.66 8.73
C ARG A 115 -12.10 -8.20 7.50
N HIS A 116 -12.05 -6.91 7.23
CA HIS A 116 -11.40 -6.32 6.07
C HIS A 116 -10.04 -5.73 6.45
N TRP A 117 -9.15 -5.60 5.48
CA TRP A 117 -7.85 -4.95 5.62
C TRP A 117 -7.46 -4.25 4.32
N CYS A 118 -6.66 -3.20 4.42
CA CYS A 118 -6.23 -2.40 3.28
C CYS A 118 -5.06 -3.12 2.59
N HIS A 119 -5.30 -3.66 1.40
CA HIS A 119 -4.27 -4.30 0.59
C HIS A 119 -4.49 -4.03 -0.88
N HIS A 120 -3.42 -4.18 -1.65
CA HIS A 120 -3.32 -4.01 -3.09
C HIS A 120 -2.51 -5.16 -3.67
N PHE A 121 -2.46 -5.28 -4.98
CA PHE A 121 -1.72 -6.34 -5.66
C PHE A 121 -0.71 -5.71 -6.59
N ALA A 122 0.54 -6.12 -6.48
CA ALA A 122 1.58 -5.78 -7.45
C ALA A 122 1.57 -6.81 -8.58
N ASP A 123 2.01 -6.39 -9.76
CA ASP A 123 2.21 -7.32 -10.85
C ASP A 123 3.46 -8.17 -10.58
N PRO A 124 3.32 -9.50 -10.51
CA PRO A 124 4.47 -10.38 -10.34
C PRO A 124 5.41 -10.31 -11.55
N PRO A 125 6.74 -10.36 -11.34
CA PRO A 125 7.69 -10.32 -12.45
C PRO A 125 7.43 -11.46 -13.45
N PRO A 126 7.23 -11.18 -14.76
CA PRO A 126 6.83 -12.21 -15.73
C PRO A 126 7.79 -13.42 -15.80
N ALA A 127 9.08 -13.18 -15.56
CA ALA A 127 10.14 -14.19 -15.63
C ALA A 127 9.94 -15.36 -14.65
N ILE A 128 9.26 -15.16 -13.51
CA ILE A 128 9.09 -16.22 -12.49
C ILE A 128 8.16 -17.34 -12.95
N PHE A 129 7.33 -17.10 -13.96
CA PHE A 129 6.36 -18.09 -14.46
C PHE A 129 6.95 -19.07 -15.47
N GLY A 130 8.03 -18.66 -16.16
CA GLY A 130 8.76 -19.50 -17.10
C GLY A 130 9.92 -20.27 -16.47
N ASP A 131 10.36 -19.85 -15.28
CA ASP A 131 11.49 -20.46 -14.59
C ASP A 131 11.06 -21.69 -13.76
N TYR A 132 11.60 -22.85 -14.12
CA TYR A 132 11.31 -24.13 -13.45
C TYR A 132 11.63 -24.12 -11.95
N THR A 133 12.68 -23.43 -11.54
CA THR A 133 13.10 -23.32 -10.14
C THR A 133 12.05 -22.56 -9.33
N TRP A 134 11.58 -21.43 -9.84
CA TRP A 134 10.53 -20.64 -9.20
C TRP A 134 9.19 -21.38 -9.13
N VAL A 135 8.80 -22.08 -10.20
CA VAL A 135 7.59 -22.91 -10.21
C VAL A 135 7.69 -24.02 -9.15
N LYS A 136 8.83 -24.71 -9.06
CA LYS A 136 9.06 -25.76 -8.06
C LYS A 136 9.06 -25.19 -6.64
N PHE A 137 9.67 -24.03 -6.44
CA PHE A 137 9.68 -23.31 -5.17
C PHE A 137 8.24 -22.99 -4.71
N GLY A 138 7.44 -22.32 -5.54
CA GLY A 138 6.07 -21.94 -5.20
C GLY A 138 5.21 -23.15 -4.80
N ARG A 139 5.32 -24.26 -5.53
CA ARG A 139 4.62 -25.52 -5.19
C ARG A 139 5.05 -26.09 -3.84
N ARG A 140 6.34 -26.08 -3.54
CA ARG A 140 6.89 -26.68 -2.32
C ARG A 140 6.67 -25.81 -1.09
N ALA A 141 6.78 -24.50 -1.25
CA ALA A 141 6.47 -23.49 -0.22
C ALA A 141 4.96 -23.27 -0.04
N ARG A 142 4.13 -23.78 -0.97
CA ARG A 142 2.67 -23.55 -1.03
C ARG A 142 2.32 -22.06 -1.12
N ILE A 143 3.09 -21.32 -1.90
CA ILE A 143 2.91 -19.88 -2.15
C ILE A 143 2.43 -19.70 -3.59
N ASP A 144 1.35 -18.94 -3.78
CA ASP A 144 0.92 -18.52 -5.12
C ASP A 144 1.73 -17.31 -5.59
N LEU A 145 2.79 -17.59 -6.35
CA LEU A 145 3.68 -16.56 -6.90
C LEU A 145 2.99 -15.62 -7.91
N ARG A 146 1.75 -15.90 -8.33
CA ARG A 146 0.96 -15.01 -9.22
C ARG A 146 0.27 -13.88 -8.46
N SER A 147 0.37 -13.88 -7.14
CA SER A 147 -0.31 -12.92 -6.28
C SER A 147 0.69 -12.30 -5.32
N LEU A 148 0.95 -11.00 -5.49
CA LEU A 148 1.81 -10.23 -4.59
C LEU A 148 0.97 -9.19 -3.83
N PRO A 149 0.24 -9.61 -2.77
CA PRO A 149 -0.53 -8.69 -1.98
C PRO A 149 0.40 -7.84 -1.11
N TYR A 150 0.19 -6.53 -1.11
CA TYR A 150 0.93 -5.58 -0.28
C TYR A 150 0.01 -4.54 0.34
N SER A 151 0.39 -4.04 1.51
CA SER A 151 -0.18 -2.85 2.13
C SER A 151 0.87 -1.75 2.00
N PHE A 152 0.46 -0.51 1.78
CA PHE A 152 1.41 0.60 1.79
C PHE A 152 0.82 1.85 2.39
N LEU A 153 1.69 2.79 2.73
CA LEU A 153 1.38 4.11 3.23
C LEU A 153 2.41 5.09 2.69
N ALA A 154 1.95 6.14 2.03
CA ALA A 154 2.79 7.24 1.56
C ALA A 154 2.34 8.53 2.26
N LEU A 155 3.29 9.21 2.90
CA LEU A 155 3.08 10.43 3.69
C LEU A 155 4.06 11.51 3.27
N ALA A 156 3.65 12.78 3.35
CA ALA A 156 4.51 13.94 3.12
C ALA A 156 4.19 15.06 4.13
N ARG A 157 5.19 15.80 4.59
CA ARG A 157 4.99 16.96 5.48
C ARG A 157 4.33 18.12 4.77
N GLU A 158 4.78 18.37 3.55
CA GLU A 158 4.18 19.38 2.70
C GLU A 158 2.96 18.79 2.02
N ALA A 159 1.93 19.62 1.85
CA ALA A 159 0.74 19.23 1.13
C ALA A 159 1.12 18.92 -0.32
N SER A 160 1.15 17.64 -0.66
CA SER A 160 1.05 17.23 -2.06
C SER A 160 -0.33 17.62 -2.57
N PRO A 161 -0.52 17.96 -3.87
CA PRO A 161 -1.84 18.19 -4.43
C PRO A 161 -2.75 17.05 -3.99
N SER A 162 -3.75 17.36 -3.16
CA SER A 162 -4.59 16.35 -2.55
C SER A 162 -5.20 15.49 -3.64
N ALA A 163 -5.43 14.21 -3.36
CA ALA A 163 -6.37 13.42 -4.17
C ALA A 163 -7.61 14.28 -4.41
N GLU A 164 -7.98 14.50 -5.66
CA GLU A 164 -9.13 15.35 -5.96
C GLU A 164 -10.35 14.86 -5.16
N ALA A 165 -11.12 15.81 -4.64
CA ALA A 165 -12.28 15.48 -3.82
C ALA A 165 -13.21 14.49 -4.55
N GLY A 166 -13.74 13.52 -3.82
CA GLY A 166 -14.65 12.51 -4.37
C GLY A 166 -13.98 11.30 -5.02
N GLN A 167 -12.64 11.21 -5.03
CA GLN A 167 -11.96 9.97 -5.40
C GLN A 167 -12.12 8.88 -4.33
N ALA A 168 -12.36 7.66 -4.80
CA ALA A 168 -12.45 6.45 -4.00
C ALA A 168 -11.43 5.43 -4.50
N ARG A 169 -10.81 4.70 -3.57
CA ARG A 169 -9.91 3.59 -3.89
C ARG A 169 -10.61 2.26 -3.66
N VAL A 170 -10.55 1.38 -4.66
CA VAL A 170 -10.92 -0.02 -4.44
C VAL A 170 -9.78 -0.72 -3.71
N ILE A 171 -10.13 -1.33 -2.58
CA ILE A 171 -9.24 -2.17 -1.77
C ILE A 171 -9.31 -3.60 -2.31
N GLY A 172 -8.14 -4.24 -2.45
CA GLY A 172 -8.01 -5.58 -3.00
C GLY A 172 -8.41 -5.65 -4.47
N ARG A 173 -9.17 -6.68 -4.84
CA ARG A 173 -9.67 -6.88 -6.21
C ARG A 173 -11.20 -6.75 -6.25
N PRO A 174 -11.77 -6.17 -7.33
CA PRO A 174 -13.18 -6.33 -7.61
C PRO A 174 -13.57 -7.81 -7.71
N ARG A 175 -14.78 -8.15 -7.27
CA ARG A 175 -15.36 -9.48 -7.38
C ARG A 175 -16.50 -9.46 -8.39
N ALA A 176 -16.23 -9.95 -9.60
CA ALA A 176 -17.23 -10.04 -10.66
C ALA A 176 -18.02 -11.35 -10.58
N TYR A 177 -19.34 -11.25 -10.73
CA TYR A 177 -20.29 -12.37 -10.76
C TYR A 177 -21.14 -12.32 -12.03
N LYS A 178 -22.01 -13.31 -12.22
CA LYS A 178 -22.99 -13.31 -13.31
C LYS A 178 -24.01 -12.18 -13.09
N GLY A 179 -23.80 -11.04 -13.76
CA GLY A 179 -24.74 -9.92 -13.82
C GLY A 179 -24.43 -8.75 -12.89
N PHE A 180 -23.46 -8.86 -11.98
CA PHE A 180 -23.05 -7.75 -11.10
C PHE A 180 -21.61 -7.93 -10.63
N ALA A 181 -20.97 -6.83 -10.20
CA ALA A 181 -19.66 -6.87 -9.54
C ALA A 181 -19.72 -6.16 -8.18
N ARG A 182 -18.89 -6.60 -7.24
CA ARG A 182 -18.74 -5.97 -5.91
C ARG A 182 -17.32 -5.46 -5.72
N VAL A 183 -17.18 -4.31 -5.07
CA VAL A 183 -15.89 -3.71 -4.70
C VAL A 183 -15.92 -3.31 -3.23
N LEU A 184 -14.77 -3.41 -2.56
CA LEU A 184 -14.58 -2.76 -1.26
C LEU A 184 -14.00 -1.37 -1.52
N SER A 185 -14.81 -0.34 -1.34
CA SER A 185 -14.46 1.04 -1.72
C SER A 185 -14.11 1.86 -0.48
N CYS A 186 -13.00 2.59 -0.55
CA CYS A 186 -12.51 3.49 0.49
C CYS A 186 -12.52 4.94 -0.03
N ASP A 187 -13.24 5.82 0.64
CA ASP A 187 -13.30 7.25 0.32
C ASP A 187 -13.39 8.09 1.62
N GLY A 188 -13.60 9.40 1.48
CA GLY A 188 -13.71 10.31 2.63
C GLY A 188 -14.88 10.03 3.57
N ALA A 189 -15.89 9.27 3.16
CA ALA A 189 -17.02 8.86 3.99
C ALA A 189 -16.75 7.54 4.75
N GLY A 190 -15.72 6.79 4.35
CA GLY A 190 -15.28 5.57 5.04
C GLY A 190 -15.04 4.41 4.08
N VAL A 191 -15.29 3.19 4.56
CA VAL A 191 -15.14 1.97 3.77
C VAL A 191 -16.45 1.21 3.72
N ASP A 192 -16.94 0.99 2.50
CA ASP A 192 -18.20 0.32 2.20
C ASP A 192 -18.01 -0.73 1.09
N GLU A 193 -18.83 -1.78 1.12
CA GLU A 193 -18.90 -2.76 0.04
C GLU A 193 -19.96 -2.32 -0.97
N LEU A 194 -19.51 -1.88 -2.16
CA LEU A 194 -20.39 -1.35 -3.19
C LEU A 194 -20.66 -2.39 -4.29
N MET A 195 -21.79 -2.27 -4.97
CA MET A 195 -22.22 -3.14 -6.06
C MET A 195 -22.53 -2.35 -7.32
N VAL A 196 -22.03 -2.81 -8.46
CA VAL A 196 -22.51 -2.39 -9.79
C VAL A 196 -23.30 -3.51 -10.45
N GLN A 197 -24.46 -3.20 -11.00
CA GLN A 197 -25.22 -4.14 -11.84
C GLN A 197 -24.78 -4.00 -13.30
N LYS A 198 -24.48 -5.12 -13.96
CA LYS A 198 -24.04 -5.14 -15.37
C LYS A 198 -25.05 -4.47 -16.30
N ARG A 199 -26.35 -4.63 -16.01
CA ARG A 199 -27.43 -4.05 -16.84
C ARG A 199 -27.48 -2.53 -16.75
N ASP A 200 -27.01 -1.94 -15.65
CA ASP A 200 -27.07 -0.50 -15.41
C ASP A 200 -25.81 0.19 -15.98
N ALA A 201 -24.63 -0.40 -15.77
CA ALA A 201 -23.34 0.15 -16.20
C ALA A 201 -22.45 -0.95 -16.81
N PRO A 202 -22.70 -1.38 -18.06
CA PRO A 202 -22.00 -2.51 -18.68
C PRO A 202 -20.51 -2.27 -18.91
N GLU A 203 -20.10 -1.06 -19.25
CA GLU A 203 -18.69 -0.71 -19.46
C GLU A 203 -17.91 -0.66 -18.15
N LEU A 204 -18.47 -0.06 -17.10
CA LEU A 204 -17.87 -0.10 -15.77
C LEU A 204 -17.77 -1.53 -15.25
N PHE A 205 -18.80 -2.35 -15.45
CA PHE A 205 -18.74 -3.77 -15.09
C PHE A 205 -17.61 -4.50 -15.83
N LYS A 206 -17.38 -4.18 -17.11
CA LYS A 206 -16.30 -4.76 -17.91
C LYS A 206 -14.91 -4.34 -17.39
N ASP A 207 -14.71 -3.07 -17.05
CA ASP A 207 -13.46 -2.58 -16.44
C ASP A 207 -13.22 -3.21 -15.06
N LEU A 208 -14.23 -3.29 -14.21
CA LEU A 208 -14.09 -3.94 -12.89
C LEU A 208 -13.82 -5.44 -12.98
N ARG A 209 -14.26 -6.12 -14.04
CA ARG A 209 -13.97 -7.55 -14.24
C ARG A 209 -12.50 -7.81 -14.58
N ASP A 210 -11.88 -6.89 -15.30
CA ASP A 210 -10.49 -7.00 -15.75
C ASP A 210 -9.78 -5.64 -15.61
N PRO A 211 -9.52 -5.20 -14.37
CA PRO A 211 -9.11 -3.84 -14.13
C PRO A 211 -7.62 -3.66 -14.40
N THR A 212 -7.27 -2.60 -15.11
CA THR A 212 -5.87 -2.23 -15.41
C THR A 212 -5.40 -1.05 -14.56
N GLY A 213 -4.11 -0.99 -14.22
CA GLY A 213 -3.53 0.15 -13.50
C GLY A 213 -4.13 0.41 -12.12
N ALA A 214 -4.09 1.68 -11.67
CA ALA A 214 -4.56 2.05 -10.34
C ALA A 214 -6.09 1.94 -10.22
N LEU A 215 -6.56 1.28 -9.15
CA LEU A 215 -7.98 1.12 -8.86
C LEU A 215 -8.56 2.35 -8.13
N LEU A 216 -8.47 3.50 -8.79
CA LEU A 216 -9.01 4.78 -8.34
C LEU A 216 -10.20 5.17 -9.20
N TYR A 217 -11.29 5.57 -8.56
CA TYR A 217 -12.54 5.87 -9.25
C TYR A 217 -13.25 7.07 -8.62
N ARG A 218 -14.15 7.69 -9.37
CA ARG A 218 -15.20 8.55 -8.81
C ARG A 218 -16.53 7.86 -9.04
N TRP A 219 -17.26 7.62 -7.94
CA TRP A 219 -18.53 6.90 -7.99
C TRP A 219 -19.71 7.87 -8.03
N ARG A 220 -20.68 7.60 -8.90
CA ARG A 220 -22.05 8.05 -8.71
C ARG A 220 -22.84 6.89 -8.11
N ARG A 221 -23.21 6.99 -6.83
CA ARG A 221 -23.86 5.91 -6.07
C ARG A 221 -25.12 6.36 -5.34
N GLU A 222 -26.00 5.40 -5.08
CA GLU A 222 -27.14 5.52 -4.18
C GLU A 222 -27.03 4.40 -3.12
N GLY A 223 -26.72 4.76 -1.88
CA GLY A 223 -26.36 3.80 -0.84
C GLY A 223 -25.17 2.93 -1.25
N ASP A 224 -25.39 1.61 -1.26
CA ASP A 224 -24.37 0.62 -1.64
C ASP A 224 -24.37 0.28 -3.14
N ARG A 225 -25.23 0.92 -3.95
CA ARG A 225 -25.31 0.68 -5.40
C ARG A 225 -24.57 1.76 -6.18
N ILE A 226 -23.57 1.35 -6.94
CA ILE A 226 -22.92 2.17 -7.95
C ILE A 226 -23.84 2.24 -9.17
N LEU A 227 -24.27 3.45 -9.51
CA LEU A 227 -25.07 3.76 -10.69
C LEU A 227 -24.17 3.98 -11.91
N ASP A 228 -23.00 4.59 -11.69
CA ASP A 228 -21.97 4.84 -12.71
C ASP A 228 -20.63 5.18 -12.03
N GLY A 229 -19.54 5.21 -12.80
CA GLY A 229 -18.24 5.61 -12.29
C GLY A 229 -17.18 5.76 -13.36
N GLU A 230 -16.27 6.68 -13.12
CA GLU A 230 -15.11 6.94 -13.99
C GLU A 230 -13.82 6.60 -13.25
N LYS A 231 -12.83 6.13 -14.00
CA LYS A 231 -11.49 5.88 -13.46
C LYS A 231 -10.78 7.21 -13.27
N ALA A 232 -10.26 7.45 -12.07
CA ALA A 232 -9.50 8.65 -11.79
C ALA A 232 -8.03 8.44 -12.13
N THR A 233 -7.44 9.38 -12.86
CA THR A 233 -6.00 9.45 -13.07
C THR A 233 -5.36 10.25 -11.93
N ARG A 234 -4.18 9.81 -11.47
CA ARG A 234 -3.25 10.61 -10.69
C ARG A 234 -2.01 10.84 -11.52
#